data_AF-A0A0T9QK59-F1
#
_entry.id   AF-A0A0T9QK59-F1
#
_cell.length_a   1.000
_cell.length_b   1.000
_cell.length_c   1.000
_cell.angle_alpha   90.00
_cell.angle_beta   90.00
_cell.angle_gamma   90.00
#
_symmetry.space_group_name_H-M   'P 1'
#
loop_
_entity.id
_entity.type
_entity.pdbx_description
1 polymer ?
#
loop_
_entity_poly.entity_id
_entity_poly.type
_entity_poly.pdbx_seq_one_letter_code
_entity_poly.pdbx_strand_id
1 'polypeptide(L)' 'MTIAQKLEYKAHQAGRVEGIQEGIQEGLTEGIQIGEANGLKKGKLEVARTMLANGLDRATVMKMTGLSEEELAQICH' A
#
# COMPACT_ATOMS: atom_id res chain seq x y z
N MET A 1 -16.87 -32.99 -32.31
CA MET A 1 -17.15 -32.24 -31.07
C MET A 1 -18.64 -32.00 -30.96
N THR A 2 -19.24 -32.30 -29.81
CA THR A 2 -20.66 -32.04 -29.55
C THR A 2 -20.87 -30.59 -29.09
N ILE A 3 -22.10 -30.08 -29.19
CA ILE A 3 -22.45 -28.73 -28.74
C ILE A 3 -22.15 -28.56 -27.24
N ALA A 4 -22.38 -29.60 -26.44
CA ALA A 4 -22.06 -29.62 -25.00
C ALA A 4 -20.57 -29.41 -24.72
N GLN A 5 -19.68 -30.15 -25.41
CA GLN A 5 -18.23 -30.01 -25.26
C GLN A 5 -17.75 -28.60 -25.63
N LYS A 6 -18.38 -27.96 -26.63
CA LYS A 6 -18.06 -26.59 -27.03
C LYS A 6 -18.49 -25.55 -25.99
N LEU A 7 -19.60 -25.78 -25.30
CA LEU A 7 -20.09 -24.92 -24.23
C LEU A 7 -19.21 -25.03 -22.98
N GLU A 8 -18.86 -26.25 -22.56
CA GLU A 8 -17.96 -26.49 -21.42
C GLU A 8 -16.59 -25.86 -21.64
N TYR A 9 -16.00 -26.03 -22.83
CA TYR A 9 -14.72 -25.41 -23.17
C TYR A 9 -14.79 -23.88 -23.08
N LYS A 10 -15.86 -23.27 -23.59
CA LYS A 10 -16.03 -21.81 -23.52
C LYS A 10 -16.22 -21.33 -22.08
N ALA A 11 -17.00 -22.04 -21.27
CA ALA A 11 -17.24 -21.70 -19.88
C ALA A 11 -15.93 -21.77 -19.07
N HIS A 12 -15.13 -22.82 -19.27
CA HIS A 12 -13.81 -22.94 -18.63
C HIS A 12 -12.85 -21.82 -19.03
N GLN A 13 -12.82 -21.47 -20.33
CA GLN A 13 -11.96 -20.40 -20.81
C GLN A 13 -12.42 -19.03 -20.26
N ALA A 14 -13.73 -18.77 -20.21
CA ALA A 14 -14.28 -17.56 -19.61
C ALA A 14 -13.94 -17.46 -18.12
N GLY A 15 -14.24 -18.50 -17.34
CA GLY A 15 -13.95 -18.50 -15.90
C GLY A 15 -12.45 -18.38 -15.59
N ARG A 16 -11.57 -18.92 -16.43
CA ARG A 16 -10.12 -18.74 -16.29
C ARG A 16 -9.71 -17.29 -16.56
N VAL A 17 -10.26 -16.65 -17.59
CA VAL A 17 -9.94 -15.25 -17.91
C VAL A 17 -10.48 -14.33 -16.83
N GLU A 18 -11.72 -14.54 -16.38
CA GLU A 18 -12.35 -13.79 -15.29
C GLU A 18 -11.54 -13.92 -14.01
N GLY A 19 -11.18 -15.13 -13.58
CA GLY A 19 -10.38 -15.32 -12.36
C GLY A 19 -8.99 -14.69 -12.42
N ILE A 20 -8.34 -14.67 -13.59
CA ILE A 20 -7.06 -13.95 -13.76
C ILE A 20 -7.29 -12.44 -13.67
N GLN A 21 -8.34 -11.92 -14.31
CA GLN A 21 -8.63 -10.50 -14.31
C GLN A 21 -8.99 -9.99 -12.90
N GLU A 22 -9.80 -10.74 -12.15
CA GLU A 22 -10.14 -10.46 -10.76
C GLU A 22 -8.90 -10.48 -9.88
N GLY A 23 -8.08 -11.53 -9.96
CA GLY A 23 -6.85 -11.64 -9.16
C GLY A 23 -5.85 -10.52 -9.43
N ILE A 24 -5.71 -10.07 -10.69
CA ILE A 24 -4.86 -8.91 -11.02
C ILE A 24 -5.45 -7.62 -10.44
N GLN A 25 -6.76 -7.43 -10.55
CA GLN A 25 -7.43 -6.23 -10.06
C GLN A 25 -7.33 -6.11 -8.54
N GLU A 26 -7.57 -7.20 -7.81
CA GLU A 26 -7.44 -7.27 -6.35
C GLU A 26 -5.99 -7.01 -5.94
N GLY A 27 -5.03 -7.73 -6.53
CA GLY A 27 -3.62 -7.59 -6.19
C GLY A 27 -3.07 -6.18 -6.46
N LEU A 28 -3.49 -5.53 -7.56
CA LEU A 28 -3.11 -4.15 -7.84
C LEU A 28 -3.72 -3.18 -6.81
N THR A 29 -4.99 -3.37 -6.49
CA THR A 29 -5.71 -2.49 -5.56
C THR A 29 -5.10 -2.57 -4.16
N GLU A 30 -4.85 -3.77 -3.65
CA GLU A 30 -4.18 -3.97 -2.37
C GLU A 30 -2.76 -3.42 -2.39
N GLY A 31 -2.00 -3.70 -3.46
CA GLY A 31 -0.63 -3.22 -3.63
C GLY A 31 -0.52 -1.70 -3.60
N ILE A 32 -1.44 -0.99 -4.27
CA ILE A 32 -1.50 0.47 -4.26
C ILE A 32 -1.83 0.99 -2.85
N GLN A 33 -2.87 0.45 -2.20
CA GLN A 33 -3.27 0.92 -0.86
C GLN A 33 -2.16 0.73 0.18
N ILE A 34 -1.53 -0.45 0.18
CA ILE A 34 -0.40 -0.75 1.08
C ILE A 34 0.79 0.16 0.74
N GLY A 35 1.06 0.36 -0.55
CA GLY A 35 2.14 1.22 -1.04
C GLY A 35 1.96 2.68 -0.61
N GLU A 36 0.78 3.25 -0.79
CA GLU A 36 0.45 4.62 -0.41
C GLU A 36 0.51 4.83 1.11
N ALA A 37 -0.07 3.92 1.90
CA ALA A 37 -0.04 4.01 3.36
C ALA A 37 1.39 3.94 3.90
N ASN A 38 2.19 3.00 3.40
CA ASN A 38 3.59 2.86 3.80
C ASN A 38 4.44 4.05 3.31
N GLY A 39 4.21 4.53 2.09
CA GLY A 39 4.91 5.67 1.50
C GLY A 39 4.65 6.94 2.29
N LEU A 40 3.40 7.23 2.64
CA LEU A 40 3.02 8.37 3.44
C LEU A 40 3.68 8.33 4.82
N LYS A 41 3.64 7.17 5.49
CA LYS A 41 4.28 6.99 6.80
C LYS A 41 5.78 7.20 6.73
N LYS A 42 6.46 6.58 5.76
CA LYS A 42 7.91 6.75 5.54
C LYS A 42 8.28 8.21 5.26
N GLY A 43 7.52 8.89 4.40
CA GLY A 43 7.75 10.30 4.09
C GLY A 43 7.62 11.21 5.31
N LYS A 44 6.60 10.99 6.15
CA LYS A 44 6.45 11.74 7.42
C LYS A 44 7.65 11.53 8.35
N LEU A 45 8.11 10.29 8.50
CA LEU A 45 9.26 9.95 9.35
C LEU A 45 10.56 10.57 8.81
N GLU A 46 10.78 10.57 7.50
CA GLU A 46 11.95 11.17 6.87
C GLU A 46 12.01 12.69 7.06
N VAL A 47 10.86 13.35 6.90
CA VAL A 47 10.72 14.79 7.16
C VAL A 47 10.96 15.08 8.65
N ALA A 48 10.36 14.30 9.55
CA ALA A 48 10.56 14.45 10.99
C ALA A 48 12.02 14.26 11.41
N ARG A 49 12.71 13.27 10.84
CA ARG A 49 14.14 13.05 11.06
C ARG A 49 14.97 14.27 10.64
N THR A 50 14.67 14.82 9.47
CA THR A 50 15.36 16.01 8.97
C THR A 50 15.08 17.22 9.85
N MET A 51 13.84 17.41 10.32
CA MET A 51 13.50 18.49 11.24
C MET A 51 14.27 18.40 12.57
N LEU A 52 14.32 17.21 13.18
CA LEU A 52 15.07 16.98 14.42
C LEU A 52 16.57 17.21 14.22
N ALA A 53 17.13 16.76 13.09
CA ALA A 53 18.55 16.98 12.75
C ALA A 53 18.88 18.47 12.56
N ASN A 54 17.91 19.29 12.13
CA ASN A 54 18.04 20.74 12.03
C ASN A 54 17.76 21.48 13.35
N GLY A 55 17.58 20.75 14.46
CA GLY A 55 17.45 21.33 15.80
C GLY A 55 16.03 21.78 16.17
N LEU A 56 15.00 21.37 15.41
CA LEU A 56 13.62 21.59 15.84
C LEU A 56 13.31 20.70 17.04
N ASP A 57 12.56 21.25 18.01
CA ASP A 57 12.14 20.50 19.18
C ASP A 57 11.08 19.44 18.84
N ARG A 58 11.04 18.35 19.61
CA ARG A 58 10.10 17.25 19.38
C ARG A 58 8.65 17.70 19.38
N ALA A 59 8.26 18.64 20.24
CA ALA A 59 6.86 19.09 20.33
C ALA A 59 6.43 19.82 19.04
N THR A 60 7.31 20.63 18.45
CA THR A 60 7.10 21.27 17.15
C THR A 60 7.03 20.24 16.03
N VAL A 61 7.94 19.26 15.99
CA VAL A 61 7.92 18.20 14.98
C VAL A 61 6.62 17.37 15.04
N MET A 62 6.15 17.01 16.24
CA MET A 62 4.86 16.32 16.43
C MET A 62 3.70 17.14 15.87
N LYS A 63 3.65 18.45 16.15
CA LYS A 63 2.59 19.34 15.64
C LYS A 63 2.62 19.49 14.11
N MET A 64 3.80 19.53 13.50
CA MET A 64 3.93 19.74 12.06
C MET A 64 3.69 18.46 11.24
N THR A 65 4.13 17.30 11.76
CA THR A 65 4.07 16.03 11.04
C THR A 65 2.85 15.18 11.41
N GLY A 66 2.22 15.48 12.55
CA GLY A 66 1.12 14.71 13.12
C GLY A 66 1.57 13.33 13.64
N LEU A 67 2.87 13.13 13.83
CA LEU A 67 3.44 11.90 14.37
C LEU A 67 3.31 11.87 15.89
N SER A 68 3.09 10.68 16.43
CA SER A 68 3.08 10.47 17.88
C SER A 68 4.49 10.45 18.47
N GLU A 69 4.59 10.53 19.80
CA GLU A 69 5.88 10.47 20.49
C GLU A 69 6.56 9.12 20.27
N GLU A 70 5.77 8.03 20.24
CA GLU A 70 6.26 6.68 19.96
C GLU A 70 6.81 6.56 18.54
N GLU A 71 6.16 7.20 17.56
CA GLU A 71 6.65 7.21 16.17
C GLU A 71 7.95 8.01 16.03
N LEU A 72 8.08 9.12 16.77
CA LEU A 72 9.34 9.88 16.80
C LEU A 72 10.44 9.17 17.58
N ALA A 73 10.10 8.37 18.59
CA ALA A 73 11.08 7.57 19.34
C ALA A 73 11.80 6.55 18.44
N GLN A 74 11.12 6.03 17.42
CA GLN A 74 11.72 5.11 16.43
C GLN A 74 12.75 5.78 15.50
N ILE A 75 12.79 7.11 15.46
CA ILE A 75 13.73 7.87 14.62
C ILE A 75 15.09 8.07 15.34
N CYS A 76 15.12 7.99 16.67
CA CYS A 76 16.35 8.15 17.44
C CYS A 76 17.16 6.86 17.46
N HIS A 77 18.29 6.88 16.77
CA HIS A 77 19.42 5.98 16.98
C HIS A 77 20.56 6.74 17.65
#